data_AF-A0A7X2D4P1-F1
#
_entry.id   AF-A0A7X2D4P1-F1
#
_cell.length_a   1.000
_cell.length_b   1.000
_cell.length_c   1.000
_cell.angle_alpha   90.00
_cell.angle_beta   90.00
_cell.angle_gamma   90.00
#
_symmetry.space_group_name_H-M   'P 1'
#
loop_
_entity.id
_entity.type
_entity.pdbx_description
1 polymer ?
#
loop_
_entity_poly.entity_id
_entity_poly.type
_entity_poly.pdbx_seq_one_letter_code
_entity_poly.pdbx_strand_id
1 'polypeptide(L)'
;MRDMTAEDTGRPPESRTERPRWSDPGPEPGPAGIGQPASGPGRRLGWLTQSLRLMRYKLVIPLMRSRHAPEHTARGVMIGLMWAMTPLVGIQMMMVAVTWFLTNRLFSWNFSLVLSLAWTWVTNAFTILPFYYGYYVTGQVLLGHWDDITGFETFVGLWEGTFGADMGFWAALWAYLVDIVAGWGLPLVVGSVPWVLLTGFFGYRISLRVSRRHHAKRAARREATERRKAERQREQSAKVVARTQRDQTP
;
A
#
# COMPACT_ATOMS: atom_id res chain seq x y z
N MET A 1 82.51 -2.63 9.45
CA MET A 1 81.91 -3.61 8.54
C MET A 1 80.61 -3.02 8.01
N ARG A 2 80.69 -2.39 6.84
CA ARG A 2 79.57 -1.94 6.00
C ARG A 2 79.53 -2.92 4.83
N ASP A 3 78.36 -3.46 4.52
CA ASP A 3 77.77 -3.34 3.19
C ASP A 3 76.31 -3.82 3.21
N MET A 4 75.46 -2.95 2.67
CA MET A 4 74.06 -3.18 2.32
C MET A 4 74.02 -3.37 0.79
N THR A 5 73.32 -4.38 0.30
CA THR A 5 72.95 -4.52 -1.11
C THR A 5 71.49 -4.94 -1.25
N ALA A 6 70.91 -4.56 -2.40
CA ALA A 6 69.56 -4.81 -2.92
C ALA A 6 68.44 -3.95 -2.31
N GLU A 7 67.52 -3.31 -3.05
CA GLU A 7 67.16 -3.31 -4.49
C GLU A 7 66.38 -1.99 -4.71
N ASP A 8 66.81 -1.18 -5.67
CA ASP A 8 66.25 -1.03 -7.03
C ASP A 8 65.14 0.03 -7.15
N THR A 9 65.45 1.04 -7.95
CA THR A 9 64.83 2.35 -8.05
C THR A 9 64.48 2.65 -9.51
N GLY A 10 63.19 2.88 -9.79
CA GLY A 10 62.70 3.97 -10.63
C GLY A 10 63.03 4.04 -12.13
N ARG A 11 61.98 3.82 -12.95
CA ARG A 11 61.45 4.71 -14.05
C ARG A 11 62.34 4.98 -15.31
N PRO A 12 61.79 5.65 -16.35
CA PRO A 12 60.95 5.26 -17.52
C PRO A 12 61.78 5.45 -18.84
N PRO A 13 61.33 6.10 -19.95
CA PRO A 13 60.07 6.15 -20.73
C PRO A 13 60.29 5.72 -22.20
N GLU A 14 59.27 5.66 -23.07
CA GLU A 14 59.42 6.21 -24.43
C GLU A 14 58.11 6.27 -25.24
N SER A 15 57.93 7.43 -25.85
CA SER A 15 56.93 7.81 -26.84
C SER A 15 57.60 7.89 -28.20
N ARG A 16 57.00 7.38 -29.30
CA ARG A 16 56.88 8.08 -30.61
C ARG A 16 56.35 7.19 -31.76
N THR A 17 55.33 7.73 -32.46
CA THR A 17 55.20 7.92 -33.95
C THR A 17 55.57 6.77 -34.91
N GLU A 18 54.94 6.47 -36.05
CA GLU A 18 53.88 7.07 -36.88
C GLU A 18 53.61 6.10 -38.08
N ARG A 19 52.33 5.86 -38.42
CA ARG A 19 51.71 5.66 -39.77
C ARG A 19 52.15 4.48 -40.71
N PRO A 20 51.56 4.31 -41.93
CA PRO A 20 50.30 3.59 -42.16
C PRO A 20 50.37 2.60 -43.37
N ARG A 21 49.43 1.66 -43.53
CA ARG A 21 49.17 1.06 -44.85
C ARG A 21 47.76 0.43 -44.93
N TRP A 22 46.88 1.07 -45.71
CA TRP A 22 45.66 0.45 -46.22
C TRP A 22 45.88 0.03 -47.67
N SER A 23 45.50 -1.19 -48.00
CA SER A 23 45.14 -1.63 -49.35
C SER A 23 44.36 -2.95 -49.23
N ASP A 24 43.04 -2.86 -49.45
CA ASP A 24 42.06 -3.96 -49.72
C ASP A 24 42.44 -4.75 -51.01
N PRO A 25 41.74 -5.85 -51.46
CA PRO A 25 40.46 -6.45 -51.02
C PRO A 25 40.33 -8.02 -51.00
N GLY A 26 39.40 -8.54 -50.16
CA GLY A 26 38.57 -9.78 -50.31
C GLY A 26 39.23 -11.19 -50.26
N PRO A 27 38.47 -12.31 -50.22
CA PRO A 27 37.04 -12.56 -49.95
C PRO A 27 36.84 -13.36 -48.61
N GLU A 28 35.67 -13.40 -47.97
CA GLU A 28 34.67 -14.47 -48.18
C GLU A 28 33.40 -14.17 -47.35
N PRO A 29 32.20 -14.52 -47.86
CA PRO A 29 30.93 -14.32 -47.17
C PRO A 29 30.72 -15.36 -46.07
N GLY A 30 30.85 -14.95 -44.81
CA GLY A 30 30.43 -15.74 -43.65
C GLY A 30 28.90 -15.92 -43.62
N PRO A 31 28.38 -17.11 -43.27
CA PRO A 31 26.95 -17.39 -43.32
C PRO A 31 26.17 -16.56 -42.30
N ALA A 32 25.20 -15.82 -42.85
CA ALA A 32 23.92 -15.38 -42.29
C ALA A 32 23.80 -15.39 -40.76
N GLY A 33 23.72 -14.17 -40.20
CA GLY A 33 23.55 -13.89 -38.79
C GLY A 33 22.41 -14.65 -38.12
N ILE A 34 22.77 -15.37 -37.06
CA ILE A 34 21.87 -15.64 -35.94
C ILE A 34 21.63 -14.28 -35.27
N GLY A 35 20.38 -13.82 -35.35
CA GLY A 35 19.95 -12.53 -34.82
C GLY A 35 20.41 -12.33 -33.38
N GLN A 36 21.10 -11.21 -33.14
CA GLN A 36 21.32 -10.69 -31.81
C GLN A 36 19.94 -10.47 -31.15
N PRO A 37 19.66 -11.01 -29.95
CA PRO A 37 18.48 -10.60 -29.23
C PRO A 37 18.66 -9.15 -28.81
N ALA A 38 17.79 -8.29 -29.33
CA ALA A 38 17.68 -6.88 -29.02
C ALA A 38 17.69 -6.64 -27.49
N SER A 39 18.49 -5.67 -27.08
CA SER A 39 18.54 -5.09 -25.75
C SER A 39 17.20 -4.44 -25.39
N GLY A 40 16.34 -5.17 -24.68
CA GLY A 40 15.08 -4.64 -24.15
C GLY A 40 15.29 -3.72 -22.94
N PRO A 41 14.59 -2.57 -22.83
CA PRO A 41 14.67 -1.69 -21.67
C PRO A 41 13.81 -2.24 -20.53
N GLY A 42 14.30 -3.26 -19.81
CA GLY A 42 13.55 -3.97 -18.76
C GLY A 42 13.86 -3.57 -17.31
N ARG A 43 14.65 -2.52 -17.04
CA ARG A 43 15.20 -2.27 -15.69
C ARG A 43 14.33 -1.41 -14.76
N ARG A 44 13.23 -0.80 -15.22
CA ARG A 44 12.46 0.16 -14.39
C ARG A 44 11.29 -0.45 -13.60
N LEU A 45 10.87 -1.69 -13.86
CA LEU A 45 9.81 -2.37 -13.08
C LEU A 45 10.32 -3.18 -11.87
N GLY A 46 11.64 -3.37 -11.74
CA GLY A 46 12.24 -4.16 -10.66
C GLY A 46 12.11 -3.50 -9.29
N TRP A 47 12.34 -2.19 -9.20
CA TRP A 47 12.34 -1.49 -7.91
C TRP A 47 10.94 -1.36 -7.32
N LEU A 48 9.91 -1.13 -8.14
CA LEU A 48 8.52 -1.11 -7.68
C LEU A 48 8.06 -2.50 -7.21
N THR A 49 8.39 -3.54 -7.96
CA THR A 49 8.04 -4.92 -7.58
C THR A 49 8.82 -5.41 -6.36
N GLN A 50 10.07 -5.00 -6.19
CA GLN A 50 10.92 -5.32 -5.05
C GLN A 50 10.53 -4.54 -3.80
N SER A 51 10.16 -3.27 -3.92
CA SER A 51 9.57 -2.46 -2.85
C SER A 51 8.21 -3.00 -2.42
N LEU A 52 7.35 -3.41 -3.36
CA LEU A 52 6.08 -4.11 -3.07
C LEU A 52 6.33 -5.47 -2.40
N ARG A 53 7.38 -6.19 -2.79
CA ARG A 53 7.79 -7.45 -2.15
C ARG A 53 8.23 -7.18 -0.70
N LEU A 54 9.04 -6.15 -0.47
CA LEU A 54 9.52 -5.80 0.86
C LEU A 54 8.38 -5.28 1.75
N MET A 55 7.48 -4.45 1.24
CA MET A 55 6.24 -4.09 1.96
C MET A 55 5.39 -5.32 2.26
N ARG A 56 5.26 -6.25 1.31
CA ARG A 56 4.54 -7.51 1.54
C ARG A 56 5.21 -8.36 2.63
N TYR A 57 6.54 -8.50 2.61
CA TYR A 57 7.24 -9.36 3.56
C TYR A 57 7.40 -8.74 4.95
N LYS A 58 7.56 -7.42 5.05
CA LYS A 58 7.86 -6.72 6.30
C LYS A 58 6.63 -6.11 6.98
N LEU A 59 5.56 -5.83 6.22
CA LEU A 59 4.32 -5.26 6.75
C LEU A 59 3.16 -6.25 6.64
N VAL A 60 2.96 -6.86 5.47
CA VAL A 60 1.80 -7.73 5.21
C VAL A 60 1.94 -9.11 5.87
N ILE A 61 3.14 -9.71 5.89
CA ILE A 61 3.35 -11.04 6.50
C ILE A 61 3.22 -11.03 8.02
N PRO A 62 3.76 -10.05 8.78
CA PRO A 62 3.50 -9.95 10.22
C PRO A 62 2.02 -9.73 10.53
N LEU A 63 1.33 -8.87 9.77
CA LEU A 63 -0.13 -8.68 9.85
C LEU A 63 -0.96 -9.91 9.44
N MET A 64 -0.47 -10.74 8.53
CA MET A 64 -1.14 -11.97 8.07
C MET A 64 -0.86 -13.19 8.97
N ARG A 65 0.22 -13.15 9.76
CA ARG A 65 0.61 -14.22 10.69
C ARG A 65 -0.01 -14.00 12.07
N SER A 66 -0.30 -12.76 12.45
CA SER A 66 -1.11 -12.51 13.62
C SER A 66 -2.54 -12.97 13.37
N ARG A 67 -2.93 -13.95 14.18
CA ARG A 67 -4.19 -14.69 14.17
C ARG A 67 -5.34 -13.81 14.67
N HIS A 68 -5.38 -12.56 14.25
CA HIS A 68 -6.37 -11.60 14.71
C HIS A 68 -7.75 -12.00 14.19
N ALA A 69 -8.75 -11.87 15.06
CA ALA A 69 -10.13 -12.11 14.70
C ALA A 69 -10.51 -11.23 13.49
N PRO A 70 -11.37 -11.71 12.57
CA PRO A 70 -11.80 -10.95 11.39
C PRO A 70 -12.40 -9.58 11.78
N GLU A 71 -12.89 -9.45 13.01
CA GLU A 71 -13.38 -8.22 13.62
C GLU A 71 -12.30 -7.15 13.81
N HIS A 72 -11.05 -7.53 14.09
CA HIS A 72 -9.92 -6.59 14.25
C HIS A 72 -9.63 -5.81 12.96
N THR A 73 -9.68 -6.52 11.83
CA THR A 73 -9.55 -5.92 10.49
C THR A 73 -10.78 -5.06 10.17
N ALA A 74 -11.99 -5.57 10.41
CA ALA A 74 -13.22 -4.84 10.12
C ALA A 74 -13.34 -3.53 10.90
N ARG A 75 -12.95 -3.51 12.18
CA ARG A 75 -12.89 -2.30 13.01
C ARG A 75 -11.91 -1.27 12.47
N GLY A 76 -10.74 -1.71 11.97
CA GLY A 76 -9.77 -0.80 11.35
C GLY A 76 -10.28 -0.18 10.06
N VAL A 77 -10.97 -0.96 9.22
CA VAL A 77 -11.65 -0.42 8.02
C VAL A 77 -12.71 0.61 8.38
N MET A 78 -13.54 0.30 9.38
CA MET A 78 -14.60 1.18 9.87
C MET A 78 -14.05 2.53 10.32
N ILE A 79 -13.07 2.52 11.24
CA ILE A 79 -12.48 3.75 11.80
C ILE A 79 -11.74 4.53 10.71
N GLY A 80 -10.99 3.85 9.84
CA GLY A 80 -10.31 4.48 8.72
C GLY A 80 -11.27 5.19 7.77
N LEU A 81 -12.37 4.54 7.39
CA LEU A 81 -13.40 5.14 6.52
C LEU A 81 -14.16 6.28 7.19
N MET A 82 -14.49 6.14 8.49
CA MET A 82 -15.13 7.21 9.24
C MET A 82 -14.29 8.48 9.22
N TRP A 83 -12.99 8.38 9.53
CA TRP A 83 -12.08 9.53 9.48
C TRP A 83 -11.75 10.00 8.07
N ALA A 84 -11.77 9.11 7.07
CA ALA A 84 -11.57 9.47 5.66
C ALA A 84 -12.70 10.37 5.13
N MET A 85 -13.94 10.14 5.60
CA MET A 85 -15.11 10.91 5.18
C MET A 85 -15.30 12.21 5.96
N THR A 86 -14.65 12.36 7.11
CA THR A 86 -14.65 13.63 7.83
C THR A 86 -13.82 14.64 7.04
N PRO A 87 -14.30 15.88 6.84
CA PRO A 87 -13.53 16.88 6.11
C PRO A 87 -12.40 17.40 7.02
N LEU A 88 -11.34 16.62 7.24
CA LEU A 88 -10.20 16.96 8.11
C LEU A 88 -8.89 16.70 7.35
N VAL A 89 -8.65 17.49 6.31
CA VAL A 89 -7.45 17.36 5.47
C VAL A 89 -6.20 17.55 6.33
N GLY A 90 -5.24 16.65 6.20
CA GLY A 90 -3.98 16.69 6.94
C GLY A 90 -4.06 16.15 8.38
N ILE A 91 -5.09 16.49 9.16
CA ILE A 91 -5.21 16.03 10.56
C ILE A 91 -5.83 14.62 10.66
N GLN A 92 -6.55 14.15 9.66
CA GLN A 92 -7.19 12.83 9.68
C GLN A 92 -6.26 11.69 10.13
N MET A 93 -4.98 11.72 9.75
CA MET A 93 -3.98 10.74 10.15
C MET A 93 -3.69 10.78 11.67
N MET A 94 -3.60 11.99 12.22
CA MET A 94 -3.46 12.20 13.66
C MET A 94 -4.71 11.73 14.39
N MET A 95 -5.91 12.02 13.88
CA MET A 95 -7.16 11.57 14.49
C MET A 95 -7.27 10.04 14.54
N VAL A 96 -6.87 9.36 13.46
CA VAL A 96 -6.80 7.89 13.45
C VAL A 96 -5.81 7.36 14.49
N ALA A 97 -4.62 7.97 14.61
CA ALA A 97 -3.61 7.58 15.59
C ALA A 97 -4.08 7.83 17.03
N VAL A 98 -4.72 8.98 17.31
CA VAL A 98 -5.32 9.31 18.61
C VAL A 98 -6.44 8.35 18.94
N THR A 99 -7.34 8.07 17.98
CA THR A 99 -8.43 7.10 18.17
C THR A 99 -7.88 5.72 18.50
N TRP A 100 -6.83 5.29 17.80
CA TRP A 100 -6.16 4.03 18.08
C TRP A 100 -5.53 4.00 19.47
N PHE A 101 -4.82 5.07 19.86
CA PHE A 101 -4.24 5.18 21.19
C PHE A 101 -5.31 5.12 22.28
N LEU A 102 -6.40 5.89 22.13
CA LEU A 102 -7.49 5.98 23.08
C LEU A 102 -8.23 4.65 23.24
N THR A 103 -8.63 4.04 22.13
CA THR A 103 -9.35 2.76 22.12
C THR A 103 -8.50 1.61 22.64
N ASN A 104 -7.20 1.59 22.34
CA ASN A 104 -6.28 0.58 22.85
C ASN A 104 -6.04 0.77 24.37
N ARG A 105 -5.89 2.02 24.82
CA ARG A 105 -5.55 2.35 26.21
C ARG A 105 -6.73 2.24 27.17
N LEU A 106 -7.92 2.67 26.74
CA LEU A 106 -9.11 2.78 27.61
C LEU A 106 -10.09 1.62 27.44
N PHE A 107 -10.26 1.10 26.23
CA PHE A 107 -11.33 0.15 25.91
C PHE A 107 -10.82 -1.25 25.55
N SER A 108 -9.50 -1.46 25.59
CA SER A 108 -8.81 -2.67 25.10
C SER A 108 -9.28 -3.09 23.69
N TRP A 109 -9.74 -2.11 22.91
CA TRP A 109 -10.41 -2.32 21.63
C TRP A 109 -9.38 -2.29 20.51
N ASN A 110 -8.68 -3.40 20.37
CA ASN A 110 -7.59 -3.54 19.41
C ASN A 110 -8.14 -3.57 17.97
N PHE A 111 -7.64 -2.68 17.11
CA PHE A 111 -7.86 -2.70 15.66
C PHE A 111 -6.57 -2.41 14.88
N SER A 112 -6.58 -2.69 13.57
CA SER A 112 -5.39 -2.49 12.73
C SER A 112 -5.19 -1.01 12.39
N LEU A 113 -4.22 -0.37 13.05
CA LEU A 113 -3.83 1.01 12.78
C LEU A 113 -3.41 1.21 11.32
N VAL A 114 -2.54 0.32 10.82
CA VAL A 114 -2.03 0.36 9.44
C VAL A 114 -3.16 0.35 8.43
N LEU A 115 -4.16 -0.52 8.64
CA LEU A 115 -5.31 -0.60 7.74
C LEU A 115 -6.18 0.65 7.83
N SER A 116 -6.37 1.19 9.03
CA SER A 116 -7.16 2.43 9.23
C SER A 116 -6.52 3.62 8.50
N LEU A 117 -5.20 3.76 8.61
CA LEU A 117 -4.42 4.77 7.90
C LEU A 117 -4.37 4.54 6.38
N ALA A 118 -4.51 3.31 5.91
CA ALA A 118 -4.61 3.05 4.48
C ALA A 118 -5.98 3.52 3.92
N TRP A 119 -7.04 3.42 4.71
CA TRP A 119 -8.39 3.82 4.29
C TRP A 119 -8.58 5.34 4.28
N THR A 120 -7.81 6.13 5.02
CA THR A 120 -7.80 7.60 4.92
C THR A 120 -7.26 8.12 3.59
N TRP A 121 -6.58 7.28 2.80
CA TRP A 121 -6.09 7.64 1.48
C TRP A 121 -7.14 7.51 0.37
N VAL A 122 -8.34 7.01 0.69
CA VAL A 122 -9.46 6.98 -0.26
C VAL A 122 -9.85 8.39 -0.70
N THR A 123 -9.80 9.35 0.22
CA THR A 123 -10.03 10.77 -0.04
C THR A 123 -8.70 11.45 -0.34
N ASN A 124 -8.24 11.28 -1.60
CA ASN A 124 -7.05 11.93 -2.11
C ASN A 124 -7.37 13.35 -2.63
N ALA A 125 -6.32 14.15 -2.87
CA ALA A 125 -6.43 15.54 -3.35
C ALA A 125 -7.24 15.71 -4.66
N PHE A 126 -7.32 14.68 -5.50
CA PHE A 126 -8.14 14.71 -6.72
C PHE A 126 -9.62 14.48 -6.44
N THR A 127 -9.93 13.60 -5.49
CA THR A 127 -11.31 13.24 -5.14
C THR A 127 -11.92 14.19 -4.10
N ILE A 128 -11.12 15.03 -3.46
CA ILE A 128 -11.58 15.79 -2.30
C ILE A 128 -12.66 16.82 -2.65
N LEU A 129 -12.51 17.54 -3.76
CA LEU A 129 -13.46 18.54 -4.23
C LEU A 129 -14.86 17.95 -4.48
N PRO A 130 -15.03 16.87 -5.28
CA PRO A 130 -16.35 16.29 -5.50
C PRO A 130 -16.97 15.70 -4.24
N PHE A 131 -16.18 15.08 -3.34
CA PHE A 131 -16.71 14.62 -2.05
C PHE A 131 -17.20 15.78 -1.18
N TYR A 132 -16.42 16.86 -1.12
CA TYR A 132 -16.73 18.01 -0.28
C TYR A 132 -17.92 18.78 -0.81
N TYR A 133 -18.06 18.92 -2.12
CA TYR A 133 -19.28 19.44 -2.70
C TYR A 133 -20.50 18.56 -2.33
N GLY A 134 -20.35 17.24 -2.39
CA GLY A 134 -21.38 16.31 -1.91
C GLY A 134 -21.76 16.54 -0.45
N TYR A 135 -20.79 16.78 0.43
CA TYR A 135 -21.03 17.14 1.83
C TYR A 135 -21.70 18.49 1.96
N TYR A 136 -21.26 19.50 1.23
CA TYR A 136 -21.85 20.83 1.23
C TYR A 136 -23.34 20.78 0.84
N VAL A 137 -23.66 20.13 -0.29
CA VAL A 137 -25.06 19.97 -0.73
C VAL A 137 -25.88 19.20 0.29
N THR A 138 -25.36 18.09 0.81
CA THR A 138 -26.04 17.30 1.85
C THR A 138 -26.27 18.13 3.12
N GLY A 139 -25.28 18.96 3.49
CA GLY A 139 -25.32 19.82 4.66
C GLY A 139 -26.31 20.96 4.52
N GLN A 140 -26.35 21.63 3.38
CA GLN A 140 -27.33 22.69 3.11
C GLN A 140 -28.76 22.14 3.15
N VAL A 141 -28.97 20.97 2.56
CA VAL A 141 -30.23 20.22 2.65
C VAL A 141 -30.62 19.92 4.10
N LEU A 142 -29.67 19.41 4.90
CA LEU A 142 -29.92 19.10 6.32
C LEU A 142 -30.15 20.33 7.19
N LEU A 143 -29.52 21.46 6.87
CA LEU A 143 -29.71 22.74 7.54
C LEU A 143 -31.00 23.46 7.10
N GLY A 144 -31.69 22.94 6.07
CA GLY A 144 -32.93 23.51 5.56
C GLY A 144 -32.74 24.63 4.54
N HIS A 145 -31.51 24.85 4.05
CA HIS A 145 -31.18 25.85 3.04
C HIS A 145 -31.32 25.29 1.62
N TRP A 146 -32.54 24.87 1.26
CA TRP A 146 -32.82 24.26 -0.04
C TRP A 146 -32.62 25.23 -1.22
N ASP A 147 -32.80 26.52 -0.97
CA ASP A 147 -32.73 27.56 -2.00
C ASP A 147 -31.33 28.20 -2.14
N ASP A 148 -30.40 27.90 -1.22
CA ASP A 148 -29.04 28.47 -1.16
C ASP A 148 -27.96 27.41 -1.44
N ILE A 149 -28.22 26.55 -2.42
CA ILE A 149 -27.27 25.56 -2.89
C ILE A 149 -26.40 26.21 -3.97
N THR A 150 -25.20 26.61 -3.61
CA THR A 150 -24.21 27.11 -4.58
C THR A 150 -23.80 26.04 -5.58
N GLY A 151 -23.56 26.45 -6.83
CA GLY A 151 -23.10 25.55 -7.89
C GLY A 151 -21.65 25.09 -7.67
N PHE A 152 -21.29 23.96 -8.27
CA PHE A 152 -19.96 23.36 -8.12
C PHE A 152 -18.81 24.31 -8.48
N GLU A 153 -18.95 25.10 -9.56
CA GLU A 153 -17.90 26.05 -9.98
C GLU A 153 -17.68 27.16 -8.94
N THR A 154 -18.75 27.72 -8.40
CA THR A 154 -18.69 28.72 -7.32
C THR A 154 -18.07 28.15 -6.07
N PHE A 155 -18.43 26.91 -5.71
CA PHE A 155 -17.83 26.19 -4.59
C PHE A 155 -16.32 25.99 -4.75
N VAL A 156 -15.87 25.57 -5.95
CA VAL A 156 -14.44 25.43 -6.24
C VAL A 156 -13.71 26.78 -6.13
N GLY A 157 -14.31 27.86 -6.62
CA GLY A 157 -13.75 29.21 -6.47
C GLY A 157 -13.58 29.66 -5.01
N LEU A 158 -14.58 29.38 -4.16
CA LEU A 158 -14.50 29.64 -2.72
C LEU A 158 -13.42 28.78 -2.05
N TRP A 159 -13.29 27.52 -2.46
CA TRP A 159 -12.27 26.61 -1.96
C TRP A 159 -10.87 27.08 -2.31
N GLU A 160 -10.60 27.40 -3.58
CA GLU A 160 -9.30 27.88 -4.05
C GLU A 160 -8.92 29.23 -3.43
N GLY A 161 -9.89 30.13 -3.25
CA GLY A 161 -9.68 31.40 -2.54
C GLY A 161 -9.33 31.23 -1.05
N THR A 162 -9.86 30.19 -0.40
CA THR A 162 -9.61 29.90 1.02
C THR A 162 -8.27 29.16 1.24
N PHE A 163 -7.87 28.31 0.30
CA PHE A 163 -6.71 27.42 0.41
C PHE A 163 -5.59 27.75 -0.58
N GLY A 164 -5.33 29.03 -0.81
CA GLY A 164 -4.28 29.49 -1.73
C GLY A 164 -2.95 28.77 -1.52
N ALA A 165 -2.29 28.39 -2.62
CA ALA A 165 -1.15 27.48 -2.66
C ALA A 165 0.08 27.92 -1.82
N ASP A 166 0.13 29.19 -1.41
CA ASP A 166 1.24 29.78 -0.66
C ASP A 166 1.08 29.71 0.86
N MET A 167 -0.03 29.15 1.37
CA MET A 167 -0.24 29.04 2.82
C MET A 167 0.55 27.88 3.42
N GLY A 168 1.35 28.16 4.46
CA GLY A 168 1.99 27.12 5.27
C GLY A 168 0.97 26.23 5.99
N PHE A 169 1.32 24.97 6.28
CA PHE A 169 0.41 23.97 6.85
C PHE A 169 -0.41 24.46 8.05
N TRP A 170 0.24 25.12 9.02
CA TRP A 170 -0.46 25.63 10.21
C TRP A 170 -1.40 26.79 9.92
N ALA A 171 -1.04 27.65 8.96
CA ALA A 171 -1.90 28.75 8.54
C ALA A 171 -3.13 28.23 7.78
N ALA A 172 -2.94 27.28 6.85
CA ALA A 172 -4.03 26.61 6.15
C ALA A 172 -4.97 25.88 7.12
N LEU A 173 -4.41 25.22 8.14
CA LEU A 173 -5.20 24.56 9.17
C LEU A 173 -6.02 25.56 9.99
N TRP A 174 -5.42 26.68 10.40
CA TRP A 174 -6.12 27.71 11.17
C TRP A 174 -7.22 28.37 10.34
N ALA A 175 -6.94 28.72 9.08
CA ALA A 175 -7.92 29.27 8.15
C ALA A 175 -9.11 28.30 7.99
N TYR A 176 -8.84 27.01 7.87
CA TYR A 176 -9.87 26.00 7.78
C TYR A 176 -10.74 25.91 9.05
N LEU A 177 -10.13 25.94 10.24
CA LEU A 177 -10.87 25.92 11.51
C LEU A 177 -11.77 27.16 11.67
N VAL A 178 -11.27 28.34 11.27
CA VAL A 178 -12.04 29.57 11.30
C VAL A 178 -13.20 29.50 10.29
N ASP A 179 -12.97 28.98 9.08
CA ASP A 179 -14.01 28.86 8.05
C ASP A 179 -15.10 27.83 8.41
N ILE A 180 -14.75 26.75 9.11
CA ILE A 180 -15.75 25.82 9.69
C ILE A 180 -16.70 26.54 10.65
N VAL A 181 -16.17 27.44 11.49
CA VAL A 181 -16.93 28.04 12.60
C VAL A 181 -17.64 29.31 12.19
N ALA A 182 -16.99 30.15 11.38
CA ALA A 182 -17.43 31.51 11.05
C ALA A 182 -17.75 31.72 9.56
N GLY A 183 -17.46 30.73 8.72
CA GLY A 183 -17.63 30.80 7.27
C GLY A 183 -18.63 29.79 6.74
N TRP A 184 -18.32 29.24 5.56
CA TRP A 184 -19.17 28.31 4.80
C TRP A 184 -18.85 26.84 5.10
N GLY A 185 -17.97 26.55 6.07
CA GLY A 185 -17.57 25.20 6.42
C GLY A 185 -18.57 24.45 7.33
N LEU A 186 -19.58 25.12 7.91
CA LEU A 186 -20.58 24.46 8.76
C LEU A 186 -21.43 23.43 7.98
N PRO A 187 -22.01 23.74 6.80
CA PRO A 187 -22.65 22.73 5.94
C PRO A 187 -21.74 21.55 5.60
N LEU A 188 -20.44 21.75 5.39
CA LEU A 188 -19.51 20.64 5.11
C LEU A 188 -19.45 19.65 6.28
N VAL A 189 -19.34 20.15 7.52
CA VAL A 189 -19.27 19.30 8.71
C VAL A 189 -20.59 18.56 8.92
N VAL A 190 -21.72 19.28 8.90
CA VAL A 190 -23.04 18.70 9.10
C VAL A 190 -23.36 17.67 8.01
N GLY A 191 -23.08 18.02 6.76
CA GLY A 191 -23.31 17.17 5.61
C GLY A 191 -22.40 15.95 5.57
N SER A 192 -21.22 15.98 6.20
CA SER A 192 -20.36 14.79 6.30
C SER A 192 -20.90 13.73 7.25
N VAL A 193 -21.74 14.09 8.23
CA VAL A 193 -22.22 13.16 9.28
C VAL A 193 -22.94 11.93 8.70
N PRO A 194 -23.93 12.06 7.81
CA PRO A 194 -24.53 10.90 7.15
C PRO A 194 -23.50 10.03 6.42
N TRP A 195 -22.57 10.65 5.69
CA TRP A 195 -21.56 9.91 4.91
C TRP A 195 -20.59 9.15 5.82
N VAL A 196 -20.15 9.74 6.93
CA VAL A 196 -19.33 9.08 7.95
C VAL A 196 -20.05 7.85 8.53
N LEU A 197 -21.34 8.00 8.87
CA LEU A 197 -22.12 6.89 9.42
C LEU A 197 -22.34 5.78 8.40
N LEU A 198 -22.72 6.13 7.17
CA LEU A 198 -22.96 5.19 6.08
C LEU A 198 -21.68 4.43 5.74
N THR A 199 -20.58 5.13 5.47
CA THR A 199 -19.31 4.51 5.10
C THR A 199 -18.71 3.70 6.24
N GLY A 200 -18.83 4.16 7.50
CA GLY A 200 -18.45 3.37 8.67
C GLY A 200 -19.24 2.07 8.75
N PHE A 201 -20.57 2.14 8.65
CA PHE A 201 -21.44 0.98 8.72
C PHE A 201 -21.21 -0.02 7.58
N PHE A 202 -21.23 0.45 6.32
CA PHE A 202 -21.00 -0.37 5.15
C PHE A 202 -19.57 -0.91 5.11
N GLY A 203 -18.59 -0.08 5.45
CA GLY A 203 -17.19 -0.46 5.57
C GLY A 203 -16.99 -1.62 6.55
N TYR A 204 -17.59 -1.51 7.74
CA TYR A 204 -17.58 -2.58 8.72
C TYR A 204 -18.24 -3.86 8.20
N ARG A 205 -19.47 -3.76 7.65
CA ARG A 205 -20.22 -4.95 7.20
C ARG A 205 -19.58 -5.65 6.02
N ILE A 206 -19.10 -4.91 5.02
CA ILE A 206 -18.44 -5.46 3.84
C ILE A 206 -17.12 -6.09 4.26
N SER A 207 -16.30 -5.37 5.04
CA SER A 207 -15.02 -5.88 5.53
C SER A 207 -15.19 -7.13 6.37
N LEU A 208 -16.19 -7.17 7.27
CA LEU A 208 -16.49 -8.35 8.08
C LEU A 208 -16.94 -9.53 7.21
N ARG A 209 -17.80 -9.32 6.21
CA ARG A 209 -18.25 -10.38 5.29
C ARG A 209 -17.07 -10.92 4.47
N VAL A 210 -16.24 -10.05 3.92
CA VAL A 210 -15.06 -10.41 3.13
C VAL A 210 -14.05 -11.16 4.00
N SER A 211 -13.74 -10.62 5.18
CA SER A 211 -12.80 -11.23 6.12
C SER A 211 -13.27 -12.60 6.60
N ARG A 212 -14.53 -12.75 7.02
CA ARG A 212 -15.10 -14.06 7.41
C ARG A 212 -15.01 -15.08 6.28
N ARG A 213 -15.34 -14.69 5.04
CA ARG A 213 -15.22 -15.57 3.86
C ARG A 213 -13.77 -15.98 3.59
N HIS A 214 -12.82 -15.06 3.73
CA HIS A 214 -11.40 -15.36 3.57
C HIS A 214 -10.88 -16.30 4.66
N HIS A 215 -11.26 -16.08 5.93
CA HIS A 215 -10.91 -16.95 7.05
C HIS A 215 -11.49 -18.36 6.88
N ALA A 216 -12.78 -18.48 6.51
CA ALA A 216 -13.43 -19.77 6.26
C ALA A 216 -12.75 -20.56 5.12
N LYS A 217 -12.43 -19.89 3.99
CA LYS A 217 -11.70 -20.51 2.89
C LYS A 217 -10.29 -20.96 3.31
N ARG A 218 -9.62 -20.22 4.19
CA ARG A 218 -8.30 -20.60 4.71
C ARG A 218 -8.37 -21.78 5.68
N ALA A 219 -9.39 -21.85 6.54
CA ALA A 219 -9.63 -22.97 7.43
C ALA A 219 -9.88 -24.26 6.64
N ALA A 220 -10.80 -24.22 5.66
CA ALA A 220 -11.09 -25.36 4.80
C ALA A 220 -9.85 -25.87 4.02
N ARG A 221 -8.98 -24.96 3.56
CA ARG A 221 -7.72 -25.34 2.90
C ARG A 221 -6.73 -26.02 3.85
N ARG A 222 -6.68 -25.63 5.13
CA ARG A 222 -5.83 -26.26 6.14
C ARG A 222 -6.32 -27.66 6.46
N GLU A 223 -7.62 -27.82 6.72
CA GLU A 223 -8.24 -29.12 6.96
C GLU A 223 -8.06 -30.08 5.78
N ALA A 224 -8.25 -29.60 4.54
CA ALA A 224 -8.02 -30.42 3.35
C ALA A 224 -6.55 -30.87 3.22
N THR A 225 -5.61 -30.02 3.63
CA THR A 225 -4.18 -30.37 3.62
C THR A 225 -3.84 -31.39 4.71
N GLU A 226 -4.42 -31.23 5.90
CA GLU A 226 -4.25 -32.16 7.03
C GLU A 226 -4.88 -33.52 6.73
N ARG A 227 -6.09 -33.57 6.15
CA ARG A 227 -6.73 -34.81 5.70
C ARG A 227 -5.88 -35.56 4.68
N ARG A 228 -5.36 -34.86 3.66
CA ARG A 228 -4.45 -35.45 2.66
C ARG A 228 -3.16 -36.00 3.27
N LYS A 229 -2.62 -35.36 4.32
CA LYS A 229 -1.44 -35.87 5.04
C LYS A 229 -1.79 -37.13 5.85
N ALA A 230 -2.93 -37.13 6.54
CA ALA A 230 -3.39 -38.28 7.31
C ALA A 230 -3.70 -39.49 6.41
N GLU A 231 -4.33 -39.28 5.25
CA GLU A 231 -4.57 -40.33 4.25
C GLU A 231 -3.25 -40.94 3.74
N ARG A 232 -2.27 -40.11 3.36
CA ARG A 232 -0.95 -40.59 2.94
C ARG A 232 -0.23 -41.38 4.03
N GLN A 233 -0.33 -40.96 5.29
CA GLN A 233 0.25 -41.68 6.43
C GLN A 233 -0.45 -43.04 6.65
N ARG A 234 -1.78 -43.11 6.49
CA ARG A 234 -2.55 -44.36 6.56
C ARG A 234 -2.18 -45.32 5.42
N GLU A 235 -2.06 -44.84 4.19
CA GLU A 235 -1.62 -45.65 3.06
C GLU A 235 -0.19 -46.17 3.23
N GLN A 236 0.73 -45.32 3.73
CA GLN A 236 2.11 -45.72 3.98
C GLN A 236 2.20 -46.78 5.10
N SER A 237 1.50 -46.58 6.21
CA SER A 237 1.44 -47.58 7.29
C SER A 237 0.82 -48.90 6.83
N ALA A 238 -0.27 -48.87 6.04
CA ALA A 238 -0.85 -50.07 5.46
C ALA A 238 0.11 -50.81 4.52
N LYS A 239 0.87 -50.10 3.67
CA LYS A 239 1.89 -50.70 2.79
C LYS A 239 3.04 -51.32 3.58
N VAL A 240 3.48 -50.69 4.67
CA VAL A 240 4.53 -51.23 5.55
C VAL A 240 4.04 -52.53 6.19
N VAL A 241 2.83 -52.54 6.77
CA VAL A 241 2.24 -53.74 7.37
C VAL A 241 2.09 -54.87 6.35
N ALA A 242 1.60 -54.58 5.15
CA ALA A 242 1.45 -55.57 4.08
C ALA A 242 2.80 -56.14 3.62
N ARG A 243 3.85 -55.32 3.58
CA ARG A 243 5.22 -55.79 3.27
C ARG A 243 5.76 -56.69 4.36
N THR A 244 5.61 -56.30 5.63
CA THR A 244 6.04 -57.11 6.78
C THR A 244 5.32 -58.46 6.83
N GLN A 245 4.02 -58.50 6.52
CA GLN A 245 3.28 -59.76 6.44
C GLN A 245 3.75 -60.65 5.29
N ARG A 246 4.10 -60.06 4.13
CA ARG A 246 4.60 -60.82 2.97
C ARG A 246 5.95 -61.48 3.26
N ASP A 247 6.85 -60.78 3.96
CA ASP A 247 8.16 -61.31 4.35
C ASP A 247 8.09 -62.38 5.48
N GLN A 248 6.94 -62.55 6.14
CA GLN A 248 6.72 -63.53 7.21
C GLN A 248 6.00 -64.81 6.75
N THR A 249 5.55 -64.88 5.51
CA THR A 249 4.99 -66.10 4.91
C THR A 249 6.12 -66.91 4.26
N PRO A 250 6.40 -68.14 4.73
CA PRO A 250 7.46 -69.00 4.20
C PRO A 250 7.19 -69.51 2.77
#